data_AF-A0AAJ1XA08-F1
#
_entry.id   AF-A0AAJ1XA08-F1
#
_cell.length_a   1.000
_cell.length_b   1.000
_cell.length_c   1.000
_cell.angle_alpha   90.00
_cell.angle_beta   90.00
_cell.angle_gamma   90.00
#
_symmetry.space_group_name_H-M   'P 1'
#
loop_
_entity.id
_entity.type
_entity.pdbx_description
1 polymer ?
#
loop_
_entity_poly.entity_id
_entity_poly.type
_entity_poly.pdbx_seq_one_letter_code
_entity_poly.pdbx_strand_id
1 'polypeptide(L)'
;MYCVIQEIEYKKQPRASISIKLEVSATTWTTNDENETIRYWYSYSLEKFERPIKKAYKVSIHKSYREDGKVKKKQWVICTMGYYDLLDSWPRDFIVSSKLEEKLNEMELTEEQLWDLVYLK
;
A
#
# COMPACT_ATOMS: atom_id res chain seq x y z
N MET A 1 -21.11 -5.14 -12.05
CA MET A 1 -19.83 -5.64 -11.47
C MET A 1 -19.86 -5.33 -9.99
N TYR A 2 -19.08 -6.05 -9.18
CA TYR A 2 -18.98 -5.75 -7.75
C TYR A 2 -17.56 -6.00 -7.26
N CYS A 3 -17.15 -5.23 -6.27
CA CYS A 3 -15.89 -5.44 -5.57
C CYS A 3 -16.03 -6.56 -4.54
N VAL A 4 -14.98 -7.37 -4.42
CA VAL A 4 -14.84 -8.40 -3.40
C VAL A 4 -13.50 -8.20 -2.71
N ILE A 5 -13.57 -7.95 -1.41
CA ILE A 5 -12.42 -7.84 -0.51
C ILE A 5 -12.38 -9.11 0.33
N GLN A 6 -11.32 -9.89 0.18
CA GLN A 6 -11.12 -11.13 0.95
C GLN A 6 -10.01 -10.92 1.98
N GLU A 7 -10.30 -11.19 3.25
CA GLU A 7 -9.27 -11.31 4.28
C GLU A 7 -8.48 -12.61 4.05
N ILE A 8 -7.16 -12.49 4.01
CA ILE A 8 -6.20 -13.58 3.83
C ILE A 8 -5.05 -13.43 4.82
N GLU A 9 -4.32 -14.52 5.06
CA GLU A 9 -3.12 -14.48 5.88
C GLU A 9 -1.90 -14.02 5.08
N TYR A 10 -1.18 -13.04 5.61
CA TYR A 10 0.03 -12.49 5.04
C TYR A 10 1.21 -13.42 5.32
N LYS A 11 1.64 -14.15 4.29
CA LYS A 11 2.69 -15.17 4.40
C LYS A 11 4.10 -14.61 4.63
N LYS A 12 4.33 -13.33 4.28
CA LYS A 12 5.61 -12.64 4.48
C LYS A 12 5.56 -11.80 5.76
N GLN A 13 6.72 -11.41 6.29
CA GLN A 13 6.71 -10.38 7.32
C GLN A 13 6.14 -9.07 6.75
N PRO A 14 5.29 -8.34 7.50
CA PRO A 14 4.80 -7.03 7.11
C PRO A 14 5.96 -6.12 6.70
N ARG A 15 5.71 -5.12 5.84
CA ARG A 15 6.70 -4.08 5.50
C ARG A 15 7.35 -3.55 6.79
N ALA A 16 8.66 -3.28 6.68
CA ALA A 16 9.47 -2.78 7.78
C ALA A 16 8.73 -1.64 8.48
N SER A 17 8.51 -1.81 9.78
CA SER A 17 7.80 -0.83 10.59
C SER A 17 8.63 0.43 10.77
N ILE A 18 7.97 1.49 11.22
CA ILE A 18 8.59 2.78 11.50
C ILE A 18 9.43 2.66 12.77
N SER A 19 10.55 3.38 12.82
CA SER A 19 11.39 3.45 14.01
C SER A 19 10.65 4.10 15.17
N ILE A 20 10.88 3.62 16.39
CA ILE A 20 10.12 4.05 17.58
C ILE A 20 10.46 5.49 17.96
N LYS A 21 11.73 5.87 17.79
CA LYS A 21 12.27 7.16 18.21
C LYS A 21 13.03 7.86 17.09
N LEU A 22 13.01 9.19 17.17
CA LEU A 22 13.89 10.09 16.43
C LEU A 22 14.95 10.59 17.40
N GLU A 23 16.21 10.32 17.10
CA GLU A 23 17.36 10.62 17.94
C GLU A 23 18.06 11.84 17.37
N VAL A 24 18.17 12.89 18.18
CA VAL A 24 18.87 14.13 17.79
C VAL A 24 20.32 14.03 18.24
N SER A 25 21.22 14.35 17.34
CA SER A 25 22.65 14.42 17.59
C SER A 25 23.18 15.78 17.17
N ALA A 26 24.26 16.21 17.82
CA ALA A 26 24.95 17.43 17.46
C ALA A 26 26.42 17.10 17.21
N THR A 27 27.04 17.79 16.27
CA THR A 27 28.50 17.82 16.17
C THR A 27 28.98 19.25 16.16
N THR A 28 29.92 19.49 17.05
CA THR A 28 30.63 20.73 17.18
C THR A 28 31.92 20.63 16.39
N TRP A 29 32.21 21.67 15.62
CA TRP A 29 33.50 21.81 14.96
C TRP A 29 33.94 23.27 15.02
N THR A 30 35.24 23.46 15.11
CA THR A 30 35.86 24.79 15.21
C THR A 30 36.32 25.20 13.82
N THR A 31 35.92 26.38 13.35
CA THR A 31 36.51 26.99 12.16
C THR A 31 37.88 27.57 12.48
N ASN A 32 38.70 27.83 11.45
CA ASN A 32 40.00 28.48 11.61
C ASN A 32 39.93 29.87 12.30
N ASP A 33 38.74 30.47 12.37
CA ASP A 33 38.46 31.73 13.05
C ASP A 33 38.09 31.56 14.55
N GLU A 34 38.39 30.39 15.14
CA GLU A 34 38.10 30.02 16.54
C GLU A 34 36.61 30.04 16.94
N ASN A 35 35.71 30.18 15.96
CA ASN A 35 34.27 30.14 16.20
C ASN A 35 33.79 28.68 16.29
N GLU A 36 33.19 28.32 17.42
CA GLU A 36 32.50 27.04 17.58
C GLU A 36 31.19 27.04 16.80
N THR A 37 31.07 26.15 15.83
CA THR A 37 29.83 25.93 15.09
C THR A 37 29.21 24.60 15.51
N ILE A 38 27.94 24.63 15.91
CA ILE A 38 27.17 23.42 16.23
C ILE A 38 26.25 23.08 15.07
N ARG A 39 26.38 21.86 14.53
CA ARG A 39 25.45 21.31 13.56
C ARG A 39 24.59 20.24 14.22
N TYR A 40 23.28 20.42 14.18
CA TYR A 40 22.31 19.42 14.61
C TYR A 40 21.90 18.53 13.43
N TRP A 41 21.65 17.26 13.69
CA TRP A 41 20.98 16.33 12.78
C TRP A 41 20.18 15.30 13.58
N TYR A 42 19.42 14.47 12.87
CA TYR A 42 18.68 13.39 13.48
C TYR A 42 18.88 12.07 12.73
N SER A 43 18.72 10.98 13.45
CA SER A 43 18.64 9.62 12.93
C SER A 43 17.41 8.91 13.48
N TYR A 44 16.95 7.91 12.74
CA TYR A 44 15.93 7.00 13.23
C TYR A 44 16.58 5.90 14.08
N SER A 45 15.98 5.61 15.22
CA SER A 45 16.41 4.48 16.08
C SER A 45 16.35 3.14 15.34
N LEU A 46 17.20 2.20 15.75
CA LEU A 46 17.20 0.83 15.21
C LEU A 46 15.96 0.03 15.64
N GLU A 47 15.41 0.33 16.82
CA GLU A 47 14.17 -0.25 17.33
C GLU A 47 12.97 0.22 16.49
N LYS A 48 12.12 -0.73 16.09
CA LYS A 48 10.94 -0.49 15.25
C LYS A 48 9.70 -0.98 15.95
N PHE A 49 8.56 -0.35 15.68
CA PHE A 49 7.28 -0.82 16.23
C PHE A 49 6.99 -2.25 15.75
N GLU A 50 6.54 -3.11 16.64
CA GLU A 50 6.09 -4.44 16.24
C GLU A 50 4.81 -4.35 15.41
N ARG A 51 4.72 -5.22 14.39
CA ARG A 51 3.53 -5.37 13.53
C ARG A 51 2.99 -6.80 13.63
N PRO A 52 2.39 -7.19 14.77
CA PRO A 52 1.98 -8.57 15.03
C PRO A 52 0.83 -9.06 14.14
N ILE A 53 0.00 -8.15 13.61
CA ILE A 53 -1.17 -8.51 12.80
C ILE A 53 -0.72 -8.94 11.40
N LYS A 54 -0.94 -10.20 11.07
CA LYS A 54 -0.60 -10.80 9.75
C LYS A 54 -1.79 -10.86 8.80
N LYS A 55 -2.76 -9.96 8.93
CA LYS A 55 -3.91 -9.90 8.02
C LYS A 55 -3.52 -9.17 6.73
N ALA A 56 -4.13 -9.58 5.63
CA ALA A 56 -4.10 -8.86 4.37
C ALA A 56 -5.44 -8.96 3.65
N TYR A 57 -5.66 -8.04 2.73
CA TYR A 57 -6.92 -7.84 2.03
C TYR A 57 -6.67 -7.92 0.54
N LYS A 58 -7.20 -8.97 -0.08
CA LYS A 58 -7.16 -9.14 -1.53
C LYS A 58 -8.36 -8.46 -2.15
N VAL A 59 -8.11 -7.42 -2.94
CA VAL A 59 -9.13 -6.65 -3.65
C VAL A 59 -9.30 -7.21 -5.06
N SER A 60 -10.53 -7.55 -5.41
CA SER A 60 -10.86 -8.11 -6.72
C SER A 60 -12.20 -7.60 -7.23
N ILE A 61 -12.32 -7.46 -8.55
CA ILE A 61 -13.57 -7.10 -9.22
C ILE A 61 -14.15 -8.33 -9.88
N HIS A 62 -15.43 -8.59 -9.65
CA HIS A 62 -16.15 -9.72 -10.22
C HIS A 62 -17.24 -9.24 -11.20
N LYS A 63 -17.29 -9.88 -12.37
CA LYS A 63 -18.36 -9.74 -13.37
C LYS A 63 -19.01 -11.10 -13.59
N SER A 64 -20.30 -11.19 -13.30
CA SER A 64 -21.12 -12.33 -13.68
C SER A 64 -21.91 -11.95 -14.94
N TYR A 65 -21.95 -12.85 -15.92
CA TYR A 65 -22.66 -12.64 -17.18
C TYR A 65 -23.23 -13.96 -17.69
N ARG A 66 -24.12 -13.90 -18.68
CA ARG A 66 -24.67 -15.09 -19.34
C ARG A 66 -24.19 -15.17 -20.78
N GLU A 67 -23.83 -16.36 -21.20
CA GLU A 67 -23.44 -16.69 -22.57
C GLU A 67 -24.07 -18.05 -22.87
N ASP A 68 -24.87 -18.12 -23.93
CA ASP A 68 -25.66 -19.31 -24.30
C ASP A 68 -26.50 -19.90 -23.16
N GLY A 69 -27.12 -19.03 -22.36
CA GLY A 69 -27.95 -19.41 -21.22
C GLY A 69 -27.19 -19.91 -19.99
N LYS A 70 -25.85 -20.05 -20.05
CA LYS A 70 -25.01 -20.46 -18.92
C LYS A 70 -24.44 -19.25 -18.20
N VAL A 71 -24.46 -19.28 -16.87
CA VAL A 71 -23.83 -18.23 -16.05
C VAL A 71 -22.31 -18.44 -16.07
N LYS A 72 -21.59 -17.43 -16.54
CA LYS A 72 -20.12 -17.34 -16.49
C LYS A 72 -19.69 -16.26 -15.51
N LYS A 73 -18.48 -16.42 -14.96
CA LYS A 73 -17.86 -15.48 -14.02
C LYS A 73 -16.46 -15.13 -14.48
N LYS A 74 -16.16 -13.83 -14.49
CA LYS A 74 -14.83 -13.29 -14.71
C LYS A 74 -14.40 -12.53 -13.45
N GLN A 75 -13.14 -12.70 -13.07
CA GLN A 75 -12.56 -12.12 -11.87
C GLN A 75 -11.23 -11.45 -12.20
N TRP A 76 -11.05 -10.24 -11.69
CA TRP A 76 -9.79 -9.51 -11.81
C TRP A 76 -9.27 -9.22 -10.42
N VAL A 77 -8.11 -9.79 -10.09
CA VAL A 77 -7.37 -9.35 -8.91
C VAL A 77 -6.75 -7.99 -9.23
N ILE A 78 -7.07 -7.01 -8.40
CA ILE A 78 -6.54 -5.64 -8.52
C ILE A 78 -5.25 -5.56 -7.71
N CYS A 79 -5.33 -5.76 -6.41
CA CYS A 79 -4.15 -5.73 -5.54
C CYS A 79 -4.36 -6.55 -4.26
N THR A 80 -3.32 -6.61 -3.43
CA THR A 80 -3.37 -7.16 -2.08
C THR A 80 -2.66 -6.20 -1.15
N MET A 81 -3.34 -5.75 -0.11
CA MET A 81 -2.82 -4.82 0.88
C MET A 81 -2.70 -5.50 2.24
N GLY A 82 -1.58 -5.36 2.93
CA GLY A 82 -1.45 -5.77 4.31
C GLY A 82 -2.30 -4.90 5.25
N TYR A 83 -2.59 -5.39 6.45
CA TYR A 83 -3.35 -4.64 7.46
C TYR A 83 -2.77 -3.25 7.72
N TYR A 84 -1.46 -3.15 7.88
CA TYR A 84 -0.77 -1.89 8.14
C TYR A 84 -0.60 -1.02 6.88
N ASP A 85 -0.76 -1.57 5.68
CA ASP A 85 -0.71 -0.79 4.44
C ASP A 85 -1.95 0.12 4.29
N LEU A 86 -3.05 -0.20 4.98
CA LEU A 86 -4.27 0.61 4.97
C LEU A 86 -4.12 1.99 5.64
N LEU A 87 -3.08 2.19 6.45
CA LEU A 87 -2.85 3.44 7.17
C LEU A 87 -2.15 4.49 6.29
N ASP A 88 -1.21 4.04 5.46
CA ASP A 88 -0.24 4.92 4.82
C ASP A 88 -0.24 4.78 3.29
N SER A 89 -1.13 3.98 2.71
CA SER A 89 -1.12 3.70 1.28
C SER A 89 -2.53 3.51 0.69
N TRP A 90 -2.63 3.79 -0.61
CA TRP A 90 -3.84 3.66 -1.40
C TRP A 90 -3.77 2.37 -2.24
N PRO A 91 -4.87 1.63 -2.54
CA PRO A 91 -4.82 0.41 -3.36
C PRO A 91 -4.10 0.58 -4.71
N ARG A 92 -4.14 1.78 -5.28
CA ARG A 92 -3.42 2.16 -6.50
C ARG A 92 -1.90 1.99 -6.37
N ASP A 93 -1.32 2.15 -5.19
CA ASP A 93 0.12 1.99 -4.93
C ASP A 93 0.58 0.52 -5.02
N PHE A 94 -0.36 -0.43 -5.04
CA PHE A 94 -0.10 -1.87 -5.05
C PHE A 94 -0.32 -2.52 -6.43
N ILE A 95 -0.54 -1.72 -7.47
CA ILE A 95 -0.65 -2.18 -8.85
C ILE A 95 0.20 -1.32 -9.77
N VAL A 96 0.96 -1.96 -10.66
CA VAL A 96 1.75 -1.27 -11.68
C VAL A 96 0.80 -0.64 -12.70
N SER A 97 1.01 0.62 -13.08
CA SER A 97 0.13 1.38 -13.98
C SER A 97 -0.23 0.63 -15.26
N SER A 98 0.75 0.02 -15.93
CA SER A 98 0.48 -0.76 -17.16
C SER A 98 -0.45 -1.95 -16.94
N LYS A 99 -0.31 -2.67 -15.82
CA LYS A 99 -1.20 -3.77 -15.45
C LYS A 99 -2.59 -3.29 -15.05
N LEU A 100 -2.68 -2.10 -14.47
CA LEU A 100 -3.96 -1.47 -14.16
C LEU A 100 -4.69 -1.12 -15.46
N GLU A 101 -4.00 -0.46 -16.40
CA GLU A 101 -4.54 -0.11 -17.72
C GLU A 101 -5.03 -1.34 -18.49
N GLU A 102 -4.24 -2.43 -18.53
CA GLU A 102 -4.66 -3.70 -19.14
C GLU A 102 -5.97 -4.22 -18.55
N LYS A 103 -6.11 -4.20 -17.21
CA LYS A 103 -7.32 -4.65 -16.51
C LYS A 103 -8.50 -3.71 -16.78
N LEU A 104 -8.28 -2.41 -16.77
CA LEU A 104 -9.32 -1.41 -17.04
C LEU A 104 -9.88 -1.57 -18.46
N ASN A 105 -8.99 -1.76 -19.44
CA ASN A 105 -9.37 -2.06 -20.82
C ASN A 105 -10.17 -3.37 -20.92
N GLU A 106 -9.74 -4.43 -20.25
CA GLU A 106 -10.45 -5.71 -20.23
C GLU A 106 -11.81 -5.65 -19.52
N MET A 107 -11.95 -4.76 -18.54
CA MET A 107 -13.17 -4.53 -17.79
C MET A 107 -14.11 -3.52 -18.47
N GLU A 108 -13.61 -2.77 -19.46
CA GLU A 108 -14.29 -1.62 -20.08
C GLU A 108 -14.68 -0.56 -19.03
N LEU A 109 -13.75 -0.24 -18.12
CA LEU A 109 -13.95 0.74 -17.05
C LEU A 109 -12.89 1.84 -17.10
N THR A 110 -13.26 3.04 -16.64
CA THR A 110 -12.27 4.08 -16.29
C THR A 110 -11.67 3.79 -14.91
N GLU A 111 -10.50 4.40 -14.63
CA GLU A 111 -9.89 4.29 -13.30
C GLU A 111 -10.80 4.85 -12.20
N GLU A 112 -11.52 5.95 -12.47
CA GLU A 112 -12.50 6.52 -11.53
C GLU A 112 -13.64 5.55 -11.22
N GLN A 113 -14.21 4.91 -12.24
CA GLN A 113 -15.28 3.91 -12.06
C GLN A 113 -14.79 2.69 -11.26
N LEU A 114 -13.53 2.28 -11.45
CA LEU A 114 -12.93 1.23 -10.64
C LEU A 114 -12.89 1.64 -9.17
N TRP A 115 -12.41 2.85 -8.86
CA TRP A 115 -12.30 3.29 -7.48
C TRP A 115 -13.65 3.54 -6.81
N ASP A 116 -14.66 3.96 -7.57
CA ASP A 116 -16.05 4.02 -7.10
C ASP A 116 -16.64 2.64 -6.77
N LEU A 117 -16.15 1.56 -7.40
CA LEU A 117 -16.52 0.20 -7.01
C LEU A 117 -15.81 -0.28 -5.74
N VAL A 118 -14.60 0.22 -5.47
CA VAL A 118 -13.77 -0.18 -4.33
C VAL A 118 -14.16 0.59 -3.07
N TYR A 119 -14.40 1.89 -3.20
CA TYR A 119 -14.82 2.77 -2.12
C TYR A 119 -16.34 2.95 -2.17
N LEU A 120 -17.02 2.52 -1.10
CA LEU A 120 -18.40 2.95 -0.88
C LEU A 120 -18.39 4.46 -0.64
N LYS A 121 -19.05 5.21 -1.53
CA LYS A 121 -19.43 6.61 -1.31
C LYS A 121 -20.61 6.69 -0.35
#